data_AF-A0A9Q0L0F0-F1
#
_entry.id   AF-A0A9Q0L0F0-F1
#
_cell.length_a   1.000
_cell.length_b   1.000
_cell.length_c   1.000
_cell.angle_alpha   90.00
_cell.angle_beta   90.00
_cell.angle_gamma   90.00
#
_symmetry.space_group_name_H-M   'P 1'
#
loop_
_entity.id
_entity.type
_entity.pdbx_description
1 polymer ?
#
loop_
_entity_poly.entity_id
_entity_poly.type
_entity_poly.pdbx_seq_one_letter_code
_entity_poly.pdbx_strand_id
1 'polypeptide(L)'
;MLEFPIHDPGSVASEILKLNIYNNKKKGSRVGSHRLTTVEVAVAAIAIGVGEEDSKQQRQQSISKKKKSRSSRDLWPDLPPPKKKKFTKNFWISHGRNSIVEEQYISVNLSSTNPSFNKNSTGIIHNQTGESTTHRKTTAGKISGFLFLIIFYLHLFLITVLIIFLTIRSLVSHSSSFHLSHPLNWYLPLFSSTACSAIVAFLWQLFTRCNPSKAIKTAFWLSPLLTVAAGILLFAIGTTGSLAAAVPAVIFALIQSLYACWVVPRIDHTSKIISISLLTPTSGTTKFIVLSILISTIYSSFAVSGTGGATAATGSVSLYNALFVLAILLSLTWTMHVIRNISHVSISRVGYLYFAYGLEFNTFEAYHDTIKHSLGNVCLGSAIVPVLGIIRGSARAISLVAGDTDEFLFSCANCYAGVAARLVAYGNRWGFVHVGVYNKGFVRASMDTWEMIGRAGLEQMIDSDLTGSFCFLCGVAAGAACTLVSGSWALAVESRYATEVSIYAFLIGYFMSRISMSWPQACVSAYHVAYADNPQSLRFDSTIPDRIRELQTMV
;
A
#
# COMPACT_ATOMS: atom_id res chain seq x y z
N MET A 1 -53.33 -11.30 27.71
CA MET A 1 -54.40 -11.42 26.69
C MET A 1 -54.62 -10.03 26.13
N LEU A 2 -54.05 -9.74 24.97
CA LEU A 2 -54.35 -8.61 24.07
C LEU A 2 -53.41 -8.78 22.86
N GLU A 3 -53.98 -9.34 21.80
CA GLU A 3 -53.36 -9.57 20.49
C GLU A 3 -53.25 -8.26 19.72
N PHE A 4 -52.11 -8.03 19.06
CA PHE A 4 -51.95 -7.00 18.03
C PHE A 4 -51.92 -7.66 16.65
N PRO A 5 -52.60 -7.10 15.62
CA PRO A 5 -52.76 -7.75 14.34
C PRO A 5 -51.50 -7.65 13.48
N ILE A 6 -51.20 -8.74 12.78
CA ILE A 6 -50.11 -8.85 11.80
C ILE A 6 -50.53 -8.11 10.53
N HIS A 7 -49.93 -6.96 10.25
CA HIS A 7 -50.04 -6.28 8.96
C HIS A 7 -49.09 -6.91 7.92
N ASP A 8 -49.65 -7.72 7.04
CA ASP A 8 -49.52 -7.63 5.57
C ASP A 8 -48.29 -6.89 4.98
N PRO A 9 -47.03 -7.38 4.98
CA PRO A 9 -45.87 -6.65 4.42
C PRO A 9 -46.03 -6.24 2.94
N GLY A 10 -46.92 -6.86 2.17
CA GLY A 10 -47.26 -6.44 0.81
C GLY A 10 -48.06 -5.13 0.71
N SER A 11 -48.87 -4.81 1.74
CA SER A 11 -49.75 -3.63 1.71
C SER A 11 -48.99 -2.32 1.92
N VAL A 12 -47.96 -2.34 2.79
CA VAL A 12 -47.13 -1.15 3.09
C VAL A 12 -46.24 -0.79 1.91
N ALA A 13 -45.74 -1.78 1.17
CA ALA A 13 -44.93 -1.55 -0.04
C ALA A 13 -45.76 -0.91 -1.17
N SER A 14 -47.02 -1.29 -1.32
CA SER A 14 -47.95 -0.71 -2.30
C SER A 14 -48.31 0.74 -1.98
N GLU A 15 -48.47 1.09 -0.70
CA GLU A 15 -48.76 2.47 -0.27
C GLU A 15 -47.56 3.41 -0.46
N ILE A 16 -46.34 2.93 -0.18
CA ILE A 16 -45.09 3.67 -0.41
C ILE A 16 -44.86 3.90 -1.92
N LEU A 17 -45.18 2.91 -2.76
CA LEU A 17 -45.07 3.06 -4.22
C LEU A 17 -46.07 4.08 -4.77
N LYS A 18 -47.30 4.11 -4.24
CA LYS A 18 -48.34 5.08 -4.63
C LYS A 18 -47.97 6.50 -4.20
N LEU A 19 -47.38 6.69 -3.01
CA LEU A 19 -46.89 7.98 -2.54
C LEU A 19 -45.72 8.51 -3.39
N ASN A 20 -44.83 7.63 -3.86
CA ASN A 20 -43.68 8.03 -4.68
C ASN A 20 -44.08 8.39 -6.13
N ILE A 21 -45.07 7.69 -6.69
CA ILE A 21 -45.63 8.00 -8.02
C ILE A 21 -46.45 9.31 -7.97
N TYR A 22 -47.18 9.56 -6.87
CA TYR A 22 -47.93 10.80 -6.70
C TYR A 22 -47.02 12.03 -6.54
N ASN A 23 -45.88 11.91 -5.85
CA ASN A 23 -44.90 12.99 -5.72
C ASN A 23 -44.14 13.28 -7.03
N ASN A 24 -43.90 12.27 -7.88
CA ASN A 24 -43.26 12.47 -9.18
C ASN A 24 -44.17 13.17 -10.20
N LYS A 25 -45.50 13.03 -10.07
CA LYS A 25 -46.46 13.71 -10.97
C LYS A 25 -46.65 15.19 -10.65
N LYS A 26 -46.29 15.64 -9.45
CA LYS A 26 -46.46 17.04 -8.99
C LYS A 26 -45.22 17.93 -9.25
N LYS A 27 -44.07 17.36 -9.60
CA LYS A 27 -42.88 18.09 -10.04
C LYS A 27 -42.76 18.02 -11.56
N GLY A 28 -43.60 18.80 -12.24
CA GLY A 28 -43.45 19.07 -13.65
C GLY A 28 -42.17 19.86 -13.93
N SER A 29 -41.39 19.35 -14.89
CA SER A 29 -40.39 20.09 -15.70
C SER A 29 -39.05 20.49 -15.06
N ARG A 30 -38.08 19.57 -15.12
CA ARG A 30 -36.90 19.67 -15.99
C ARG A 30 -36.11 18.38 -15.89
N VAL A 31 -36.26 17.53 -16.91
CA VAL A 31 -35.43 16.34 -17.11
C VAL A 31 -34.04 16.83 -17.51
N GLY A 32 -33.14 16.93 -16.54
CA GLY A 32 -31.71 16.96 -16.75
C GLY A 32 -31.18 15.54 -16.64
N SER A 33 -30.72 14.98 -17.77
CA SER A 33 -30.06 13.68 -17.88
C SER A 33 -29.13 13.38 -16.69
N HIS A 34 -29.52 12.41 -15.85
CA HIS A 34 -28.65 11.81 -14.84
C HIS A 34 -27.47 11.11 -15.54
N ARG A 35 -26.36 11.83 -15.71
CA ARG A 35 -25.04 11.21 -15.87
C ARG A 35 -24.36 11.29 -14.51
N LEU A 36 -24.08 10.13 -13.89
CA LEU A 36 -22.97 10.05 -12.93
C LEU A 36 -21.77 10.69 -13.62
N THR A 37 -21.19 11.71 -13.01
CA THR A 37 -20.04 12.37 -13.64
C THR A 37 -18.88 11.38 -13.62
N THR A 38 -18.14 11.29 -14.73
CA THR A 38 -16.98 10.40 -14.89
C THR A 38 -15.95 10.57 -13.76
N VAL A 39 -15.97 11.69 -13.04
CA VAL A 39 -15.15 11.95 -11.85
C VAL A 39 -15.68 11.36 -10.57
N GLU A 40 -16.99 11.31 -10.36
CA GLU A 40 -17.54 10.55 -9.22
C GLU A 40 -17.22 9.06 -9.38
N VAL A 41 -17.27 8.54 -10.61
CA VAL A 41 -16.88 7.16 -10.92
C VAL A 41 -15.36 6.98 -10.86
N ALA A 42 -14.54 7.94 -11.27
CA ALA A 42 -13.07 7.82 -11.23
C ALA A 42 -12.50 8.01 -9.81
N VAL A 43 -13.07 8.92 -9.02
CA VAL A 43 -12.70 9.14 -7.60
C VAL A 43 -13.21 7.99 -6.75
N ALA A 44 -14.42 7.50 -7.01
CA ALA A 44 -14.89 6.23 -6.44
C ALA A 44 -14.01 5.08 -6.92
N ALA A 45 -13.64 4.96 -8.20
CA ALA A 45 -12.77 3.88 -8.69
C ALA A 45 -11.32 3.98 -8.20
N ILE A 46 -10.81 5.16 -7.83
CA ILE A 46 -9.50 5.32 -7.18
C ILE A 46 -9.59 4.97 -5.69
N ALA A 47 -10.68 5.35 -5.01
CA ALA A 47 -10.94 4.99 -3.62
C ALA A 47 -11.32 3.51 -3.44
N ILE A 48 -12.02 2.94 -4.43
CA ILE A 48 -12.50 1.56 -4.49
C ILE A 48 -11.45 0.65 -5.14
N GLY A 49 -10.65 1.13 -6.10
CA GLY A 49 -9.56 0.36 -6.73
C GLY A 49 -8.43 -0.03 -5.76
N VAL A 50 -8.42 0.56 -4.56
CA VAL A 50 -7.53 0.19 -3.44
C VAL A 50 -8.22 -0.76 -2.44
N GLY A 51 -9.54 -0.98 -2.56
CA GLY A 51 -10.37 -1.75 -1.62
C GLY A 51 -11.35 -2.78 -2.20
N GLU A 52 -11.46 -2.96 -3.53
CA GLU A 52 -12.51 -3.81 -4.14
C GLU A 52 -12.21 -5.32 -4.13
N GLU A 53 -10.98 -5.75 -3.81
CA GLU A 53 -10.54 -7.14 -4.02
C GLU A 53 -10.80 -8.13 -2.89
N ASP A 54 -11.10 -7.67 -1.67
CA ASP A 54 -11.24 -8.57 -0.51
C ASP A 54 -12.70 -8.98 -0.20
N SER A 55 -13.67 -8.49 -0.99
CA SER A 55 -15.11 -8.56 -0.70
C SER A 55 -15.82 -9.88 -1.05
N LYS A 56 -15.26 -10.69 -1.95
CA LYS A 56 -15.94 -11.91 -2.45
C LYS A 56 -15.49 -13.23 -1.79
N GLN A 57 -14.48 -13.20 -0.91
CA GLN A 57 -13.89 -14.41 -0.32
C GLN A 57 -14.72 -15.06 0.82
N GLN A 58 -15.66 -14.33 1.42
CA GLN A 58 -16.22 -14.72 2.73
C GLN A 58 -17.44 -15.66 2.65
N ARG A 59 -18.12 -15.79 1.51
CA ARG A 59 -19.37 -16.57 1.44
C ARG A 59 -19.15 -18.08 1.20
N GLN A 60 -17.95 -18.51 0.80
CA GLN A 60 -17.76 -19.89 0.28
C GLN A 60 -16.91 -20.82 1.17
N GLN A 61 -16.03 -20.30 2.04
CA GLN A 61 -15.23 -21.15 2.95
C GLN A 61 -16.04 -21.79 4.09
N SER A 62 -17.17 -21.21 4.49
CA SER A 62 -18.07 -21.81 5.50
C SER A 62 -18.80 -23.05 4.99
N ILE A 63 -19.04 -23.13 3.66
CA ILE A 63 -19.69 -24.28 3.00
C ILE A 63 -18.68 -25.44 2.83
N SER A 64 -17.41 -25.12 2.54
CA SER A 64 -16.31 -26.10 2.44
C SER A 64 -16.05 -26.84 3.77
N LYS A 65 -16.03 -26.12 4.90
CA LYS A 65 -15.87 -26.75 6.23
C LYS A 65 -17.03 -27.68 6.58
N LYS A 66 -18.25 -27.38 6.13
CA LYS A 66 -19.45 -28.22 6.33
C LYS A 66 -19.46 -29.47 5.43
N LYS A 67 -18.86 -29.41 4.23
CA LYS A 67 -18.73 -30.58 3.33
C LYS A 67 -17.58 -31.50 3.74
N LYS A 68 -16.44 -30.97 4.21
CA LYS A 68 -15.30 -31.78 4.66
C LYS A 68 -15.62 -32.61 5.91
N SER A 69 -16.45 -32.10 6.82
CA SER A 69 -16.93 -32.88 7.99
C SER A 69 -18.00 -33.95 7.66
N ARG A 70 -18.59 -33.91 6.45
CA ARG A 70 -19.54 -34.92 5.96
C ARG A 70 -18.85 -36.03 5.17
N SER A 71 -17.76 -35.71 4.46
CA SER A 71 -17.01 -36.68 3.64
C SER A 71 -16.07 -37.58 4.44
N SER A 72 -15.64 -37.19 5.65
CA SER A 72 -14.72 -38.01 6.47
C SER A 72 -15.40 -39.10 7.30
N ARG A 73 -16.71 -39.34 7.11
CA ARG A 73 -17.46 -40.33 7.91
C ARG A 73 -17.70 -41.66 7.20
N ASP A 74 -17.50 -41.73 5.89
CA ASP A 74 -17.73 -42.93 5.10
C ASP A 74 -16.49 -43.24 4.23
N LEU A 75 -16.08 -44.52 4.23
CA LEU A 75 -15.00 -45.18 3.49
C LEU A 75 -13.60 -45.28 4.15
N TRP A 76 -13.39 -46.41 4.83
CA TRP A 76 -12.14 -47.22 4.78
C TRP A 76 -12.54 -48.68 4.53
N PRO A 77 -11.81 -49.43 3.69
CA PRO A 77 -10.89 -50.41 4.28
C PRO A 77 -9.52 -50.57 3.59
N ASP A 78 -8.57 -50.95 4.45
CA ASP A 78 -7.20 -51.47 4.36
C ASP A 78 -6.56 -51.87 3.01
N LEU A 79 -5.32 -51.36 2.78
CA LEU A 79 -4.31 -51.93 1.88
C LEU A 79 -2.86 -51.64 2.40
N PRO A 80 -1.89 -52.57 2.29
CA PRO A 80 -0.55 -52.46 2.89
C PRO A 80 0.51 -51.78 1.99
N PRO A 81 1.68 -51.36 2.53
CA PRO A 81 2.59 -50.41 1.86
C PRO A 81 3.66 -51.08 0.96
N PRO A 82 4.17 -50.40 -0.09
CA PRO A 82 5.29 -50.91 -0.89
C PRO A 82 6.67 -50.38 -0.44
N LYS A 83 7.69 -51.17 -0.81
CA LYS A 83 9.08 -51.16 -0.33
C LYS A 83 10.00 -50.12 -1.03
N LYS A 84 11.03 -49.70 -0.30
CA LYS A 84 12.14 -48.79 -0.70
C LYS A 84 13.02 -49.34 -1.83
N LYS A 85 13.51 -48.47 -2.72
CA LYS A 85 14.71 -48.70 -3.55
C LYS A 85 15.67 -47.50 -3.49
N LYS A 86 16.96 -47.81 -3.27
CA LYS A 86 18.15 -46.94 -3.34
C LYS A 86 18.54 -46.66 -4.80
N PHE A 87 19.11 -45.49 -5.09
CA PHE A 87 20.05 -45.30 -6.21
C PHE A 87 21.09 -44.21 -5.91
N THR A 88 22.29 -44.40 -6.46
CA THR A 88 23.61 -43.85 -6.10
C THR A 88 24.08 -42.65 -6.95
N LYS A 89 25.08 -41.91 -6.43
CA LYS A 89 25.82 -40.75 -7.00
C LYS A 89 26.67 -41.08 -8.25
N ASN A 90 27.02 -40.05 -9.04
CA ASN A 90 28.30 -39.76 -9.77
C ASN A 90 28.18 -38.32 -10.38
N PHE A 91 28.97 -37.29 -10.04
CA PHE A 91 30.38 -36.91 -10.33
C PHE A 91 30.70 -36.57 -11.80
N TRP A 92 31.11 -35.31 -12.08
CA TRP A 92 32.03 -34.89 -13.16
C TRP A 92 32.66 -33.51 -12.86
N ILE A 93 33.93 -33.33 -13.26
CA ILE A 93 34.86 -32.22 -13.01
C ILE A 93 35.40 -31.64 -14.35
N SER A 94 35.76 -30.35 -14.34
CA SER A 94 36.84 -29.66 -15.10
C SER A 94 36.61 -29.15 -16.54
N HIS A 95 36.80 -27.83 -16.75
CA HIS A 95 37.98 -27.28 -17.45
C HIS A 95 38.11 -25.75 -17.29
N GLY A 96 39.35 -25.28 -17.08
CA GLY A 96 39.73 -23.86 -17.03
C GLY A 96 40.40 -23.39 -18.32
N ARG A 97 40.46 -22.07 -18.52
CA ARG A 97 41.39 -21.42 -19.46
C ARG A 97 41.63 -19.96 -19.04
N ASN A 98 42.91 -19.59 -18.99
CA ASN A 98 43.43 -18.25 -18.73
C ASN A 98 43.20 -17.31 -19.92
N SER A 99 42.94 -16.03 -19.66
CA SER A 99 43.36 -14.92 -20.52
C SER A 99 43.45 -13.62 -19.72
N ILE A 100 44.64 -13.04 -19.78
CA ILE A 100 45.07 -11.72 -19.29
C ILE A 100 44.47 -10.64 -20.20
N VAL A 101 44.12 -9.45 -19.67
CA VAL A 101 44.43 -8.09 -20.19
C VAL A 101 43.53 -7.00 -19.56
N GLU A 102 44.24 -6.02 -18.98
CA GLU A 102 44.01 -4.58 -18.73
C GLU A 102 42.88 -3.99 -17.86
N GLU A 103 43.39 -3.19 -16.92
CA GLU A 103 42.74 -2.25 -16.00
C GLU A 103 42.13 -1.03 -16.69
N GLN A 104 41.04 -0.50 -16.12
CA GLN A 104 40.87 0.95 -16.06
C GLN A 104 40.10 1.37 -14.80
N TYR A 105 40.80 2.10 -13.94
CA TYR A 105 40.38 2.63 -12.65
C TYR A 105 39.39 3.80 -12.75
N ILE A 106 38.45 3.91 -11.80
CA ILE A 106 37.96 5.20 -11.28
C ILE A 106 38.09 5.15 -9.75
N SER A 107 38.97 6.01 -9.23
CA SER A 107 39.27 6.21 -7.81
C SER A 107 38.23 7.14 -7.15
N VAL A 108 37.84 6.81 -5.93
CA VAL A 108 37.18 7.73 -5.00
C VAL A 108 38.24 8.23 -4.03
N ASN A 109 38.56 9.52 -4.08
CA ASN A 109 39.46 10.18 -3.14
C ASN A 109 38.80 10.26 -1.76
N LEU A 110 39.36 9.56 -0.77
CA LEU A 110 39.21 9.91 0.64
C LEU A 110 40.49 10.63 1.09
N SER A 111 40.38 11.93 1.34
CA SER A 111 41.43 12.73 1.97
C SER A 111 41.36 12.57 3.50
N SER A 112 42.52 12.27 4.09
CA SER A 112 42.83 11.88 5.48
C SER A 112 42.41 12.89 6.56
N THR A 113 42.19 12.47 7.81
CA THR A 113 43.25 12.35 8.84
C THR A 113 43.12 11.10 9.75
N ASN A 114 44.27 10.57 10.19
CA ASN A 114 44.60 9.24 10.74
C ASN A 114 44.75 9.21 12.30
N PRO A 115 45.12 8.09 12.98
CA PRO A 115 45.13 6.66 12.57
C PRO A 115 44.61 5.65 13.63
N SER A 116 44.18 4.47 13.16
CA SER A 116 44.56 3.10 13.59
C SER A 116 43.41 2.11 13.40
N PHE A 117 43.21 1.65 12.15
CA PHE A 117 42.38 0.48 11.92
C PHE A 117 43.07 -0.50 10.96
N ASN A 118 43.12 -1.73 11.44
CA ASN A 118 43.78 -2.89 10.87
C ASN A 118 43.25 -3.18 9.45
N LYS A 119 44.10 -2.99 8.43
CA LYS A 119 43.83 -3.37 7.04
C LYS A 119 43.90 -4.88 6.93
N ASN A 120 42.78 -5.59 7.11
CA ASN A 120 42.65 -7.00 6.71
C ASN A 120 41.19 -7.47 6.48
N SER A 121 40.21 -6.59 6.23
CA SER A 121 38.81 -7.02 6.03
C SER A 121 38.06 -6.41 4.83
N THR A 122 38.75 -5.83 3.86
CA THR A 122 38.12 -5.26 2.65
C THR A 122 38.45 -6.03 1.37
N GLY A 123 38.72 -7.33 1.48
CA GLY A 123 39.19 -8.17 0.35
C GLY A 123 38.30 -9.36 -0.01
N ILE A 124 37.02 -9.38 0.37
CA ILE A 124 36.10 -10.48 0.01
C ILE A 124 34.73 -9.92 -0.42
N ILE A 125 34.70 -9.14 -1.50
CA ILE A 125 33.47 -8.87 -2.25
C ILE A 125 33.80 -8.92 -3.73
N HIS A 126 33.84 -10.14 -4.27
CA HIS A 126 33.41 -10.53 -5.63
C HIS A 126 34.15 -11.79 -6.04
N ASN A 127 33.42 -12.90 -6.16
CA ASN A 127 33.75 -13.96 -7.09
C ASN A 127 32.51 -14.85 -7.28
N GLN A 128 31.67 -14.51 -8.25
CA GLN A 128 30.89 -15.50 -8.99
C GLN A 128 30.78 -15.07 -10.46
N THR A 129 31.32 -15.93 -11.32
CA THR A 129 31.43 -15.86 -12.77
C THR A 129 30.07 -15.87 -13.47
N GLY A 130 29.85 -14.86 -14.33
CA GLY A 130 28.66 -14.72 -15.18
C GLY A 130 28.61 -13.37 -15.90
N GLU A 131 29.70 -12.94 -16.55
CA GLU A 131 29.90 -11.55 -16.95
C GLU A 131 29.11 -11.07 -18.19
N SER A 132 28.78 -11.91 -19.16
CA SER A 132 28.21 -11.41 -20.43
C SER A 132 26.71 -11.08 -20.36
N THR A 133 25.89 -11.88 -19.66
CA THR A 133 24.45 -11.63 -19.49
C THR A 133 24.12 -10.62 -18.38
N THR A 134 25.03 -10.45 -17.42
CA THR A 134 24.83 -9.56 -16.26
C THR A 134 25.08 -8.11 -16.65
N HIS A 135 26.10 -7.83 -17.48
CA HIS A 135 26.45 -6.49 -17.92
C HIS A 135 25.39 -5.84 -18.84
N ARG A 136 24.66 -6.63 -19.65
CA ARG A 136 23.57 -6.11 -20.51
C ARG A 136 22.32 -5.78 -19.70
N LYS A 137 22.02 -6.56 -18.66
CA LYS A 137 20.83 -6.41 -17.80
C LYS A 137 20.99 -5.27 -16.78
N THR A 138 22.22 -4.99 -16.31
CA THR A 138 22.50 -3.84 -15.44
C THR A 138 22.34 -2.50 -16.17
N THR A 139 22.65 -2.42 -17.46
CA THR A 139 22.46 -1.21 -18.28
C THR A 139 20.98 -0.90 -18.50
N ALA A 140 20.14 -1.90 -18.83
CA ALA A 140 18.71 -1.70 -19.03
C ALA A 140 18.00 -1.19 -17.75
N GLY A 141 18.38 -1.72 -16.58
CA GLY A 141 17.87 -1.24 -15.29
C GLY A 141 18.21 0.24 -15.04
N LYS A 142 19.45 0.64 -15.33
CA LYS A 142 19.90 2.05 -15.21
C LYS A 142 19.12 2.98 -16.14
N ILE A 143 18.87 2.56 -17.39
CA ILE A 143 18.08 3.35 -18.35
C ILE A 143 16.63 3.52 -17.88
N SER A 144 16.00 2.44 -17.41
CA SER A 144 14.61 2.51 -16.93
C SER A 144 14.46 3.43 -15.71
N GLY A 145 15.38 3.38 -14.76
CA GLY A 145 15.39 4.30 -13.62
C GLY A 145 15.56 5.75 -14.06
N PHE A 146 16.50 6.02 -14.98
CA PHE A 146 16.74 7.37 -15.49
C PHE A 146 15.51 7.95 -16.23
N LEU A 147 14.83 7.15 -17.07
CA LEU A 147 13.61 7.57 -17.75
C LEU A 147 12.51 7.95 -16.75
N PHE A 148 12.26 7.10 -15.74
CA PHE A 148 11.25 7.38 -14.73
C PHE A 148 11.59 8.58 -13.83
N LEU A 149 12.88 8.88 -13.65
CA LEU A 149 13.32 10.10 -12.99
C LEU A 149 12.90 11.34 -13.78
N ILE A 150 13.17 11.36 -15.09
CA ILE A 150 12.77 12.46 -15.98
C ILE A 150 11.26 12.62 -16.00
N ILE A 151 10.52 11.51 -16.18
CA ILE A 151 9.05 11.54 -16.19
C ILE A 151 8.53 12.12 -14.88
N PHE A 152 9.08 11.70 -13.74
CA PHE A 152 8.63 12.18 -12.44
C PHE A 152 8.86 13.68 -12.26
N TYR A 153 10.03 14.22 -12.63
CA TYR A 153 10.29 15.66 -12.57
C TYR A 153 9.43 16.46 -13.55
N LEU A 154 9.26 15.96 -14.77
CA LEU A 154 8.37 16.58 -15.76
C LEU A 154 6.92 16.63 -15.23
N HIS A 155 6.44 15.54 -14.62
CA HIS A 155 5.13 15.51 -13.97
C HIS A 155 5.02 16.55 -12.85
N LEU A 156 6.02 16.68 -11.98
CA LEU A 156 6.02 17.66 -10.89
C LEU A 156 6.01 19.09 -11.42
N PHE A 157 6.76 19.36 -12.49
CA PHE A 157 6.74 20.66 -13.14
C PHE A 157 5.35 20.98 -13.73
N LEU A 158 4.80 20.07 -14.54
CA LEU A 158 3.50 20.25 -15.20
C LEU A 158 2.37 20.41 -14.19
N ILE A 159 2.34 19.62 -13.11
CA ILE A 159 1.30 19.74 -12.09
C ILE A 159 1.43 21.03 -11.28
N THR A 160 2.66 21.50 -11.04
CA THR A 160 2.89 22.77 -10.33
C THR A 160 2.37 23.94 -11.15
N VAL A 161 2.68 23.97 -12.46
CA VAL A 161 2.14 24.98 -13.38
C VAL A 161 0.61 24.93 -13.41
N LEU A 162 0.03 23.73 -13.49
CA LEU A 162 -1.43 23.55 -13.48
C LEU A 162 -2.06 24.06 -12.18
N ILE A 163 -1.52 23.69 -11.01
CA ILE A 163 -2.04 24.12 -9.70
C ILE A 163 -1.95 25.65 -9.59
N ILE A 164 -0.82 26.26 -9.95
CA ILE A 164 -0.66 27.72 -9.92
C ILE A 164 -1.69 28.39 -10.83
N PHE A 165 -1.86 27.89 -12.06
CA PHE A 165 -2.84 28.40 -13.01
C PHE A 165 -4.27 28.33 -12.46
N LEU A 166 -4.67 27.18 -11.90
CA LEU A 166 -6.01 26.99 -11.32
C LEU A 166 -6.24 27.87 -10.09
N THR A 167 -5.24 28.01 -9.23
CA THR A 167 -5.32 28.88 -8.04
C THR A 167 -5.44 30.35 -8.43
N ILE A 168 -4.65 30.83 -9.41
CA ILE A 168 -4.76 32.21 -9.92
C ILE A 168 -6.13 32.42 -10.58
N ARG A 169 -6.56 31.49 -11.44
CA ARG A 169 -7.89 31.53 -12.08
C ARG A 169 -9.01 31.66 -11.04
N SER A 170 -8.92 30.88 -9.96
CA SER A 170 -9.85 30.96 -8.84
C SER A 170 -9.88 32.35 -8.23
N LEU A 171 -8.70 32.88 -7.88
CA LEU A 171 -8.57 34.18 -7.22
C LEU A 171 -9.09 35.33 -8.09
N VAL A 172 -8.76 35.33 -9.39
CA VAL A 172 -9.23 36.34 -10.36
C VAL A 172 -10.75 36.27 -10.56
N SER A 173 -11.31 35.07 -10.69
CA SER A 173 -12.75 34.90 -10.85
C SER A 173 -13.53 35.43 -9.63
N HIS A 174 -12.96 35.32 -8.43
CA HIS A 174 -13.60 35.78 -7.19
C HIS A 174 -13.39 37.28 -6.90
N SER A 175 -12.32 37.91 -7.42
CA SER A 175 -12.12 39.36 -7.30
C SER A 175 -13.27 40.18 -7.89
N SER A 176 -14.05 39.60 -8.81
CA SER A 176 -15.21 40.27 -9.43
C SER A 176 -16.51 40.15 -8.63
N SER A 177 -16.56 39.28 -7.61
CA SER A 177 -17.74 38.99 -6.79
C SER A 177 -17.40 39.19 -5.31
N PHE A 178 -17.92 40.25 -4.69
CA PHE A 178 -17.59 40.72 -3.33
C PHE A 178 -18.09 39.80 -2.18
N HIS A 179 -17.96 38.48 -2.32
CA HIS A 179 -18.34 37.48 -1.32
C HIS A 179 -17.15 36.57 -0.98
N LEU A 180 -16.25 37.08 -0.12
CA LEU A 180 -15.05 36.39 0.36
C LEU A 180 -15.34 35.20 1.30
N SER A 181 -16.61 34.98 1.65
CA SER A 181 -17.05 33.94 2.59
C SER A 181 -17.04 32.52 2.01
N HIS A 182 -17.26 32.35 0.70
CA HIS A 182 -17.38 31.03 0.08
C HIS A 182 -16.07 30.21 0.00
N PRO A 183 -14.91 30.80 -0.38
CA PRO A 183 -13.66 30.05 -0.45
C PRO A 183 -13.16 29.60 0.92
N LEU A 184 -13.30 30.45 1.95
CA LEU A 184 -12.80 30.17 3.29
C LEU A 184 -13.46 28.92 3.90
N ASN A 185 -14.75 28.75 3.64
CA ASN A 185 -15.54 27.60 4.11
C ASN A 185 -15.12 26.27 3.46
N TRP A 186 -14.47 26.29 2.29
CA TRP A 186 -13.97 25.09 1.62
C TRP A 186 -12.54 24.74 2.04
N TYR A 187 -11.67 25.75 2.15
CA TYR A 187 -10.26 25.55 2.50
C TYR A 187 -10.06 25.21 3.98
N LEU A 188 -10.83 25.81 4.89
CA LEU A 188 -10.63 25.64 6.34
C LEU A 188 -10.86 24.19 6.82
N PRO A 189 -11.92 23.48 6.41
CA PRO A 189 -12.08 22.05 6.70
C PRO A 189 -10.91 21.21 6.18
N LEU A 190 -10.38 21.49 4.99
CA LEU A 190 -9.27 20.72 4.41
C LEU A 190 -7.95 20.98 5.13
N PHE A 191 -7.67 22.23 5.53
CA PHE A 191 -6.51 22.52 6.38
C PHE A 191 -6.62 21.83 7.74
N SER A 192 -7.82 21.74 8.32
CA SER A 192 -8.04 20.98 9.54
C SER A 192 -7.78 19.48 9.36
N SER A 193 -8.10 18.91 8.17
CA SER A 193 -7.75 17.52 7.83
C SER A 193 -6.24 17.32 7.81
N THR A 194 -5.51 18.25 7.20
CA THR A 194 -4.06 18.16 7.10
C THR A 194 -3.42 18.20 8.48
N ALA A 195 -3.87 19.11 9.36
CA ALA A 195 -3.42 19.15 10.75
C ALA A 195 -3.78 17.86 11.52
N CYS A 196 -5.02 17.38 11.40
CA CYS A 196 -5.48 16.13 12.00
C CYS A 196 -4.62 14.94 11.52
N SER A 197 -4.34 14.86 10.22
CA SER A 197 -3.56 13.78 9.64
C SER A 197 -2.12 13.73 10.17
N ALA A 198 -1.49 14.89 10.36
CA ALA A 198 -0.15 14.98 10.94
C ALA A 198 -0.14 14.51 12.41
N ILE A 199 -1.15 14.88 13.19
CA ILE A 199 -1.31 14.44 14.59
C ILE A 199 -1.52 12.92 14.65
N VAL A 200 -2.48 12.39 13.88
CA VAL A 200 -2.78 10.95 13.85
C VAL A 200 -1.57 10.14 13.34
N ALA A 201 -0.86 10.64 12.33
CA ALA A 201 0.37 10.04 11.86
C ALA A 201 1.43 9.95 12.96
N PHE A 202 1.63 11.03 13.73
CA PHE A 202 2.58 11.04 14.85
C PHE A 202 2.15 10.09 15.98
N LEU A 203 0.86 10.06 16.32
CA LEU A 203 0.31 9.15 17.32
C LEU A 203 0.54 7.68 16.93
N TRP A 204 0.32 7.31 15.66
CA TRP A 204 0.60 5.97 15.18
C TRP A 204 2.07 5.59 15.30
N GLN A 205 3.01 6.51 15.03
CA GLN A 205 4.44 6.26 15.21
C GLN A 205 4.80 6.02 16.66
N LEU A 206 4.37 6.93 17.54
CA LEU A 206 4.67 6.85 18.96
C LEU A 206 4.12 5.55 19.53
N PHE A 207 2.87 5.22 19.20
CA PHE A 207 2.22 4.02 19.68
C PHE A 207 2.90 2.73 19.18
N THR A 208 3.30 2.70 17.90
CA THR A 208 4.04 1.56 17.32
C THR A 208 5.42 1.38 17.94
N ARG A 209 6.10 2.48 18.30
CA ARG A 209 7.41 2.43 18.99
C ARG A 209 7.28 1.94 20.42
N CYS A 210 6.32 2.47 21.17
CA CYS A 210 6.17 2.13 22.57
C CYS A 210 5.67 0.70 22.77
N ASN A 211 4.68 0.27 21.98
CA ASN A 211 4.02 -1.02 22.15
C ASN A 211 3.53 -1.58 20.80
N PRO A 212 4.41 -2.17 19.98
CA PRO A 212 4.03 -2.68 18.66
C PRO A 212 2.92 -3.73 18.72
N SER A 213 2.89 -4.59 19.75
CA SER A 213 1.84 -5.59 19.94
C SER A 213 0.46 -4.99 20.20
N LYS A 214 0.39 -3.92 21.01
CA LYS A 214 -0.88 -3.20 21.21
C LYS A 214 -1.24 -2.38 19.98
N ALA A 215 -0.26 -1.78 19.31
CA ALA A 215 -0.46 -0.99 18.09
C ALA A 215 -1.12 -1.79 16.98
N ILE A 216 -0.61 -3.00 16.68
CA ILE A 216 -1.22 -3.86 15.67
C ILE A 216 -2.64 -4.26 16.07
N LYS A 217 -2.87 -4.70 17.32
CA LYS A 217 -4.22 -5.08 17.80
C LYS A 217 -5.19 -3.91 17.65
N THR A 218 -4.81 -2.71 18.10
CA THR A 218 -5.64 -1.52 17.97
C THR A 218 -5.90 -1.16 16.51
N ALA A 219 -4.92 -1.19 15.62
CA ALA A 219 -5.14 -0.86 14.20
C ALA A 219 -6.19 -1.76 13.54
N PHE A 220 -6.16 -3.06 13.85
CA PHE A 220 -7.10 -4.04 13.30
C PHE A 220 -8.54 -3.86 13.82
N TRP A 221 -8.74 -3.33 15.03
CA TRP A 221 -10.08 -3.08 15.58
C TRP A 221 -10.58 -1.64 15.36
N LEU A 222 -9.68 -0.66 15.42
CA LEU A 222 -10.00 0.76 15.28
C LEU A 222 -10.31 1.13 13.83
N SER A 223 -9.59 0.55 12.87
CA SER A 223 -9.78 0.82 11.44
C SER A 223 -11.21 0.53 10.95
N PRO A 224 -11.79 -0.66 11.16
CA PRO A 224 -13.17 -0.93 10.75
C PRO A 224 -14.17 0.00 11.46
N LEU A 225 -13.99 0.26 12.76
CA LEU A 225 -14.87 1.14 13.52
C LEU A 225 -14.93 2.55 12.93
N LEU A 226 -13.75 3.15 12.69
CA LEU A 226 -13.66 4.49 12.09
C LEU A 226 -14.18 4.48 10.64
N THR A 227 -13.95 3.41 9.89
CA THR A 227 -14.45 3.29 8.51
C THR A 227 -15.98 3.25 8.47
N VAL A 228 -16.63 2.50 9.37
CA VAL A 228 -18.11 2.52 9.50
C VAL A 228 -18.60 3.92 9.85
N ALA A 229 -17.99 4.57 10.83
CA ALA A 229 -18.37 5.92 11.24
C ALA A 229 -18.25 6.92 10.08
N ALA A 230 -17.17 6.86 9.30
CA ALA A 230 -16.99 7.67 8.10
C ALA A 230 -18.06 7.33 7.02
N GLY A 231 -18.41 6.05 6.86
CA GLY A 231 -19.50 5.62 5.98
C GLY A 231 -20.88 6.18 6.40
N ILE A 232 -21.17 6.21 7.70
CA ILE A 232 -22.40 6.82 8.25
C ILE A 232 -22.41 8.34 7.99
N LEU A 233 -21.29 9.02 8.18
CA LEU A 233 -21.17 10.45 7.85
C LEU A 233 -21.42 10.71 6.36
N LEU A 234 -20.82 9.91 5.48
CA LEU A 234 -21.06 10.00 4.03
C LEU A 234 -22.53 9.73 3.66
N PHE A 235 -23.19 8.82 4.37
CA PHE A 235 -24.62 8.58 4.22
C PHE A 235 -25.44 9.80 4.69
N ALA A 236 -25.07 10.42 5.81
CA ALA A 236 -25.73 11.61 6.35
C ALA A 236 -25.61 12.86 5.45
N ILE A 237 -24.52 12.97 4.67
CA ILE A 237 -24.36 14.04 3.67
C ILE A 237 -25.42 13.93 2.55
N GLY A 238 -25.85 12.71 2.21
CA GLY A 238 -27.02 12.47 1.35
C GLY A 238 -26.91 12.90 -0.13
N THR A 239 -25.70 13.21 -0.64
CA THR A 239 -25.50 13.51 -2.07
C THR A 239 -25.30 12.21 -2.87
N THR A 240 -25.50 12.26 -4.19
CA THR A 240 -25.24 11.12 -5.08
C THR A 240 -23.80 10.61 -4.94
N GLY A 241 -22.82 11.52 -4.90
CA GLY A 241 -21.41 11.16 -4.73
C GLY A 241 -21.10 10.60 -3.34
N SER A 242 -21.70 11.14 -2.27
CA SER A 242 -21.44 10.64 -0.91
C SER A 242 -22.07 9.27 -0.69
N LEU A 243 -23.26 9.01 -1.25
CA LEU A 243 -23.90 7.69 -1.21
C LEU A 243 -23.12 6.65 -2.02
N ALA A 244 -22.59 7.04 -3.19
CA ALA A 244 -21.73 6.18 -4.00
C ALA A 244 -20.44 5.78 -3.27
N ALA A 245 -19.91 6.64 -2.39
CA ALA A 245 -18.76 6.34 -1.53
C ALA A 245 -19.14 5.61 -0.22
N ALA A 246 -20.32 5.89 0.34
CA ALA A 246 -20.78 5.32 1.62
C ALA A 246 -20.98 3.80 1.54
N VAL A 247 -21.63 3.30 0.47
CA VAL A 247 -21.92 1.87 0.32
C VAL A 247 -20.62 1.03 0.27
N PRO A 248 -19.63 1.34 -0.59
CA PRO A 248 -18.34 0.67 -0.56
C PRO A 248 -17.62 0.80 0.77
N ALA A 249 -17.67 1.96 1.43
CA ALA A 249 -17.01 2.16 2.73
C ALA A 249 -17.56 1.22 3.82
N VAL A 250 -18.88 1.04 3.89
CA VAL A 250 -19.52 0.11 4.83
C VAL A 250 -19.16 -1.34 4.50
N ILE A 251 -19.22 -1.73 3.23
CA ILE A 251 -18.80 -3.07 2.78
C ILE A 251 -17.33 -3.32 3.15
N PHE A 252 -16.46 -2.36 2.88
CA PHE A 252 -15.04 -2.41 3.20
C PHE A 252 -14.80 -2.53 4.71
N ALA A 253 -15.58 -1.84 5.54
CA ALA A 253 -15.49 -1.97 6.99
C ALA A 253 -15.92 -3.36 7.51
N LEU A 254 -16.94 -3.97 6.90
CA LEU A 254 -17.34 -5.35 7.20
C LEU A 254 -16.20 -6.34 6.87
N ILE A 255 -15.56 -6.16 5.71
CA ILE A 255 -14.42 -6.97 5.27
C ILE A 255 -13.22 -6.78 6.19
N GLN A 256 -12.95 -5.56 6.64
CA GLN A 256 -11.91 -5.31 7.64
C GLN A 256 -12.20 -6.03 8.95
N SER A 257 -13.45 -6.02 9.42
CA SER A 257 -13.88 -6.63 10.70
C SER A 257 -13.74 -8.16 10.67
N LEU A 258 -14.48 -8.78 9.74
CA LEU A 258 -13.95 -9.75 8.80
C LEU A 258 -12.55 -10.38 9.03
N TYR A 259 -11.62 -9.73 8.34
CA TYR A 259 -10.20 -10.01 8.29
C TYR A 259 -9.53 -9.90 9.65
N ALA A 260 -9.88 -8.89 10.46
CA ALA A 260 -9.35 -8.71 11.81
C ALA A 260 -9.62 -9.92 12.70
N CYS A 261 -10.82 -10.50 12.61
CA CYS A 261 -11.16 -11.73 13.32
C CYS A 261 -10.37 -12.95 12.79
N TRP A 262 -10.15 -13.02 11.47
CA TRP A 262 -9.47 -14.15 10.83
C TRP A 262 -7.96 -14.19 11.13
N VAL A 263 -7.31 -13.03 11.22
CA VAL A 263 -5.85 -12.97 11.38
C VAL A 263 -5.36 -13.01 12.84
N VAL A 264 -6.27 -13.05 13.82
CA VAL A 264 -5.92 -13.07 15.26
C VAL A 264 -4.77 -14.04 15.60
N PRO A 265 -4.74 -15.30 15.11
CA PRO A 265 -3.66 -16.24 15.44
C PRO A 265 -2.27 -15.83 14.91
N ARG A 266 -2.21 -14.91 13.94
CA ARG A 266 -0.96 -14.45 13.31
C ARG A 266 -0.42 -13.16 13.96
N ILE A 267 -1.25 -12.46 14.75
CA ILE A 267 -0.92 -11.16 15.34
C ILE A 267 0.28 -11.26 16.28
N ASP A 268 0.36 -12.29 17.12
CA ASP A 268 1.44 -12.39 18.10
C ASP A 268 2.80 -12.63 17.44
N HIS A 269 2.85 -13.46 16.39
CA HIS A 269 4.06 -13.66 15.59
C HIS A 269 4.50 -12.36 14.89
N THR A 270 3.58 -11.68 14.19
CA THR A 270 3.91 -10.40 13.54
C THR A 270 4.33 -9.34 14.56
N SER A 271 3.70 -9.29 15.73
CA SER A 271 4.10 -8.37 16.81
C SER A 271 5.55 -8.61 17.23
N LYS A 272 5.95 -9.87 17.39
CA LYS A 272 7.33 -10.25 17.74
C LYS A 272 8.32 -9.85 16.65
N ILE A 273 8.01 -10.13 15.39
CA ILE A 273 8.84 -9.75 14.24
C ILE A 273 8.99 -8.24 14.15
N ILE A 274 7.92 -7.47 14.34
CA ILE A 274 7.99 -6.01 14.38
C ILE A 274 8.89 -5.58 15.55
N SER A 275 8.66 -6.05 16.77
CA SER A 275 9.50 -5.72 17.94
C SER A 275 10.99 -5.93 17.70
N ILE A 276 11.38 -7.08 17.12
CA ILE A 276 12.78 -7.40 16.80
C ILE A 276 13.30 -6.48 15.70
N SER A 277 12.52 -6.31 14.64
CA SER A 277 12.92 -5.50 13.48
C SER A 277 13.13 -4.02 13.85
N LEU A 278 12.39 -3.52 14.82
CA LEU A 278 12.49 -2.13 15.28
C LEU A 278 13.71 -1.85 16.18
N LEU A 279 14.49 -2.87 16.56
CA LEU A 279 15.74 -2.70 17.32
C LEU A 279 16.87 -2.09 16.49
N THR A 280 16.71 -1.97 15.17
CA THR A 280 17.68 -1.32 14.30
C THR A 280 18.02 0.09 14.80
N PRO A 281 19.30 0.52 14.74
CA PRO A 281 19.73 1.84 15.21
C PRO A 281 18.84 2.95 14.66
N THR A 282 18.20 3.69 15.55
CA THR A 282 17.18 4.70 15.20
C THR A 282 17.77 6.07 14.91
N SER A 283 19.10 6.17 14.74
CA SER A 283 19.80 7.44 14.60
C SER A 283 19.26 8.19 13.37
N GLY A 284 18.55 9.28 13.66
CA GLY A 284 17.91 10.13 12.64
C GLY A 284 16.60 9.61 12.05
N THR A 285 16.16 8.37 12.30
CA THR A 285 14.96 7.79 11.67
C THR A 285 13.69 8.58 12.01
N THR A 286 13.49 8.94 13.28
CA THR A 286 12.32 9.74 13.69
C THR A 286 12.33 11.11 13.04
N LYS A 287 13.49 11.80 13.06
CA LYS A 287 13.65 13.13 12.45
C LYS A 287 13.36 13.08 10.95
N PHE A 288 13.87 12.05 10.26
CA PHE A 288 13.67 11.83 8.84
C PHE A 288 12.20 11.56 8.48
N ILE A 289 11.50 10.73 9.25
CA ILE A 289 10.06 10.47 9.03
C ILE A 289 9.23 11.71 9.31
N VAL A 290 9.53 12.48 10.36
CA VAL A 290 8.86 13.75 10.66
C VAL A 290 9.06 14.73 9.50
N LEU A 291 10.29 14.85 8.97
CA LEU A 291 10.56 15.69 7.79
C LEU A 291 9.76 15.21 6.57
N SER A 292 9.65 13.90 6.35
CA SER A 292 8.86 13.32 5.26
C SER A 292 7.38 13.68 5.39
N ILE A 293 6.82 13.64 6.61
CA ILE A 293 5.44 14.08 6.89
C ILE A 293 5.27 15.57 6.62
N LEU A 294 6.22 16.42 7.02
CA LEU A 294 6.17 17.85 6.79
C LEU A 294 6.17 18.18 5.29
N ILE A 295 7.07 17.57 4.52
CA ILE A 295 7.12 17.73 3.05
C ILE A 295 5.79 17.30 2.42
N SER A 296 5.26 16.15 2.86
CA SER A 296 3.99 15.62 2.37
C SER A 296 2.79 16.50 2.73
N THR A 297 2.82 17.13 3.91
CA THR A 297 1.82 18.08 4.39
C THR A 297 1.82 19.35 3.53
N ILE A 298 3.00 19.90 3.25
CA ILE A 298 3.17 21.07 2.38
C ILE A 298 2.64 20.75 0.97
N TYR A 299 3.05 19.62 0.40
CA TYR A 299 2.62 19.22 -0.93
C TYR A 299 1.10 18.92 -1.01
N SER A 300 0.52 18.29 0.02
CA SER A 300 -0.94 18.08 0.09
C SER A 300 -1.69 19.40 0.14
N SER A 301 -1.21 20.35 0.95
CA SER A 301 -1.80 21.69 1.06
C SER A 301 -1.75 22.44 -0.27
N PHE A 302 -0.63 22.30 -0.99
CA PHE A 302 -0.48 22.85 -2.33
C PHE A 302 -1.44 22.20 -3.34
N ALA A 303 -1.57 20.86 -3.35
CA ALA A 303 -2.51 20.14 -4.22
C ALA A 303 -3.98 20.49 -3.93
N VAL A 304 -4.34 20.70 -2.66
CA VAL A 304 -5.67 21.17 -2.25
C VAL A 304 -5.97 22.55 -2.82
N SER A 305 -4.98 23.46 -2.86
CA SER A 305 -5.16 24.81 -3.42
C SER A 305 -5.68 24.79 -4.87
N GLY A 306 -5.10 23.93 -5.71
CA GLY A 306 -5.48 23.80 -7.13
C GLY A 306 -6.84 23.12 -7.34
N THR A 307 -7.19 22.18 -6.46
CA THR A 307 -8.51 21.52 -6.51
C THR A 307 -9.64 22.52 -6.30
N GLY A 308 -9.51 23.41 -5.31
CA GLY A 308 -10.52 24.44 -5.03
C GLY A 308 -10.69 25.42 -6.19
N GLY A 309 -9.60 25.69 -6.92
CA GLY A 309 -9.66 26.53 -8.11
C GLY A 309 -10.35 25.89 -9.31
N ALA A 310 -10.33 24.55 -9.42
CA ALA A 310 -11.05 23.84 -10.47
C ALA A 310 -12.57 23.77 -10.22
N THR A 311 -12.99 23.67 -8.96
CA THR A 311 -14.41 23.52 -8.59
C THR A 311 -15.15 24.85 -8.43
N ALA A 312 -14.46 25.92 -8.02
CA ALA A 312 -15.09 27.21 -7.75
C ALA A 312 -15.37 28.07 -9.01
N ALA A 313 -14.72 27.79 -10.15
CA ALA A 313 -14.74 28.68 -11.32
C ALA A 313 -15.96 28.52 -12.25
N THR A 314 -16.79 27.49 -12.09
CA THR A 314 -17.99 27.29 -12.93
C THR A 314 -19.06 26.55 -12.15
N GLY A 315 -20.27 27.11 -12.05
CA GLY A 315 -21.44 26.47 -11.42
C GLY A 315 -21.92 25.15 -12.07
N SER A 316 -21.13 24.56 -12.98
CA SER A 316 -21.33 23.26 -13.63
C SER A 316 -20.01 22.48 -13.69
N VAL A 317 -20.05 21.19 -13.37
CA VAL A 317 -18.90 20.27 -13.56
C VAL A 317 -18.70 20.05 -15.05
N SER A 318 -17.81 20.84 -15.67
CA SER A 318 -17.35 20.56 -17.03
C SER A 318 -16.41 19.35 -17.02
N LEU A 319 -16.40 18.56 -18.11
CA LEU A 319 -15.47 17.44 -18.29
C LEU A 319 -14.01 17.84 -18.02
N TYR A 320 -13.63 19.06 -18.39
CA TYR A 320 -12.27 19.59 -18.19
C TYR A 320 -11.91 19.79 -16.72
N ASN A 321 -12.80 20.37 -15.90
CA ASN A 321 -12.55 20.52 -14.45
C ASN A 321 -12.38 19.15 -13.79
N ALA A 322 -13.20 18.20 -14.24
CA ALA A 322 -13.14 16.82 -13.83
C ALA A 322 -11.75 16.18 -14.13
N LEU A 323 -11.24 16.38 -15.34
CA LEU A 323 -9.90 15.91 -15.73
C LEU A 323 -8.77 16.58 -14.95
N PHE A 324 -8.89 17.88 -14.63
CA PHE A 324 -7.89 18.57 -13.80
C PHE A 324 -7.84 18.01 -12.37
N VAL A 325 -9.00 17.80 -11.76
CA VAL A 325 -9.11 17.16 -10.44
C VAL A 325 -8.49 15.76 -10.46
N LEU A 326 -8.81 14.95 -11.48
CA LEU A 326 -8.24 13.62 -11.65
C LEU A 326 -6.72 13.67 -11.81
N ALA A 327 -6.19 14.61 -12.60
CA ALA A 327 -4.75 14.78 -12.78
C ALA A 327 -4.05 15.18 -11.46
N ILE A 328 -4.65 16.09 -10.68
CA ILE A 328 -4.14 16.47 -9.36
C ILE A 328 -4.15 15.27 -8.41
N LEU A 329 -5.22 14.48 -8.37
CA LEU A 329 -5.33 13.28 -7.52
C LEU A 329 -4.33 12.18 -7.89
N LEU A 330 -4.12 11.96 -9.20
CA LEU A 330 -3.14 11.00 -9.68
C LEU A 330 -1.71 11.44 -9.33
N SER A 331 -1.42 12.73 -9.50
CA SER A 331 -0.13 13.33 -9.10
C SER A 331 0.08 13.25 -7.59
N LEU A 332 -0.95 13.56 -6.80
CA LEU A 332 -0.92 13.43 -5.35
C LEU A 332 -0.57 12.00 -4.94
N THR A 333 -1.31 11.03 -5.49
CA THR A 333 -1.13 9.60 -5.19
C THR A 333 0.28 9.13 -5.55
N TRP A 334 0.76 9.44 -6.75
CA TRP A 334 2.08 8.99 -7.19
C TRP A 334 3.20 9.62 -6.36
N THR A 335 3.14 10.93 -6.11
CA THR A 335 4.13 11.64 -5.29
C THR A 335 4.15 11.13 -3.85
N MET A 336 2.99 10.85 -3.25
CA MET A 336 2.91 10.27 -1.90
C MET A 336 3.53 8.86 -1.84
N HIS A 337 3.31 8.04 -2.87
CA HIS A 337 3.96 6.74 -2.98
C HIS A 337 5.48 6.87 -3.14
N VAL A 338 5.96 7.86 -3.90
CA VAL A 338 7.40 8.15 -4.02
C VAL A 338 7.99 8.53 -2.68
N ILE A 339 7.39 9.48 -1.94
CA ILE A 339 7.90 9.89 -0.62
C ILE A 339 7.91 8.68 0.33
N ARG A 340 6.82 7.90 0.39
CA ARG A 340 6.73 6.68 1.20
C ARG A 340 7.86 5.70 0.86
N ASN A 341 8.12 5.47 -0.42
CA ASN A 341 9.10 4.48 -0.87
C ASN A 341 10.54 4.98 -0.75
N ILE A 342 10.79 6.30 -0.84
CA ILE A 342 12.09 6.89 -0.46
C ILE A 342 12.36 6.54 1.01
N SER A 343 11.39 6.80 1.90
CA SER A 343 11.55 6.45 3.31
C SER A 343 11.78 4.95 3.51
N HIS A 344 11.06 4.11 2.78
CA HIS A 344 11.21 2.66 2.87
C HIS A 344 12.60 2.18 2.42
N VAL A 345 13.12 2.71 1.30
CA VAL A 345 14.43 2.35 0.76
C VAL A 345 15.55 2.79 1.70
N SER A 346 15.51 4.03 2.18
CA SER A 346 16.55 4.56 3.07
C SER A 346 16.61 3.83 4.40
N ILE A 347 15.46 3.56 5.02
CA ILE A 347 15.39 2.87 6.32
C ILE A 347 15.71 1.39 6.18
N SER A 348 15.25 0.74 5.11
CA SER A 348 15.59 -0.67 4.90
C SER A 348 17.07 -0.88 4.60
N ARG A 349 17.76 0.09 3.96
CA ARG A 349 19.22 0.07 3.83
C ARG A 349 19.91 0.06 5.19
N VAL A 350 19.55 0.99 6.09
CA VAL A 350 20.09 1.06 7.45
C VAL A 350 19.82 -0.25 8.20
N GLY A 351 18.58 -0.74 8.16
CA GLY A 351 18.21 -2.00 8.80
C GLY A 351 18.97 -3.20 8.24
N TYR A 352 19.17 -3.27 6.93
CA TYR A 352 19.88 -4.37 6.29
C TYR A 352 21.35 -4.39 6.69
N LEU A 353 22.03 -3.24 6.67
CA LEU A 353 23.42 -3.12 7.07
C LEU A 353 23.62 -3.51 8.55
N TYR A 354 22.65 -3.19 9.40
CA TYR A 354 22.65 -3.60 10.79
C TYR A 354 22.47 -5.12 10.94
N PHE A 355 21.44 -5.73 10.33
CA PHE A 355 21.18 -7.17 10.51
C PHE A 355 22.19 -8.06 9.80
N ALA A 356 22.63 -7.70 8.59
CA ALA A 356 23.58 -8.50 7.83
C ALA A 356 25.01 -8.37 8.37
N TYR A 357 25.45 -7.14 8.68
CA TYR A 357 26.86 -6.83 8.94
C TYR A 357 27.14 -6.27 10.34
N GLY A 358 26.10 -5.89 11.11
CA GLY A 358 26.27 -5.21 12.41
C GLY A 358 26.77 -3.77 12.27
N LEU A 359 26.60 -3.16 11.09
CA LEU A 359 27.05 -1.80 10.83
C LEU A 359 25.94 -0.80 11.17
N GLU A 360 26.26 0.20 11.98
CA GLU A 360 25.39 1.36 12.18
C GLU A 360 25.62 2.37 11.05
N PHE A 361 24.52 2.84 10.46
CA PHE A 361 24.58 3.78 9.34
C PHE A 361 23.53 4.88 9.55
N ASN A 362 23.87 6.14 9.27
CA ASN A 362 22.96 7.25 9.52
C ASN A 362 21.80 7.25 8.51
N THR A 363 20.56 7.39 8.99
CA THR A 363 19.37 7.41 8.12
C THR A 363 19.40 8.58 7.12
N PHE A 364 19.96 9.74 7.49
CA PHE A 364 20.04 10.90 6.59
C PHE A 364 21.06 10.71 5.46
N GLU A 365 22.18 10.03 5.74
CA GLU A 365 23.15 9.68 4.70
C GLU A 365 22.54 8.66 3.73
N ALA A 366 21.85 7.65 4.25
CA ALA A 366 21.12 6.68 3.42
C ALA A 366 20.07 7.34 2.54
N TYR A 367 19.38 8.36 3.07
CA TYR A 367 18.42 9.17 2.34
C TYR A 367 19.07 9.98 1.22
N HIS A 368 20.16 10.69 1.53
CA HIS A 368 20.89 11.46 0.54
C HIS A 368 21.37 10.56 -0.62
N ASP A 369 21.93 9.39 -0.29
CA ASP A 369 22.33 8.38 -1.29
C ASP A 369 21.13 7.88 -2.11
N THR A 370 19.99 7.63 -1.46
CA THR A 370 18.76 7.18 -2.12
C THR A 370 18.29 8.21 -3.15
N ILE A 371 18.27 9.50 -2.78
CA ILE A 371 17.88 10.58 -3.70
C ILE A 371 18.87 10.70 -4.86
N LYS A 372 20.17 10.68 -4.56
CA LYS A 372 21.20 10.93 -5.55
C LYS A 372 21.33 9.79 -6.57
N HIS A 373 21.16 8.55 -6.12
CA HIS A 373 21.53 7.38 -6.93
C HIS A 373 20.36 6.48 -7.29
N SER A 374 19.30 6.45 -6.48
CA SER A 374 18.23 5.46 -6.63
C SER A 374 16.86 6.05 -6.90
N LEU A 375 16.69 7.38 -6.88
CA LEU A 375 15.39 8.05 -6.99
C LEU A 375 14.57 7.58 -8.20
N GLY A 376 15.20 7.45 -9.37
CA GLY A 376 14.52 6.96 -10.58
C GLY A 376 13.92 5.55 -10.42
N ASN A 377 14.66 4.64 -9.78
CA ASN A 377 14.18 3.30 -9.44
C ASN A 377 13.08 3.32 -8.38
N VAL A 378 13.14 4.26 -7.44
CA VAL A 378 12.07 4.49 -6.46
C VAL A 378 10.80 4.98 -7.15
N CYS A 379 10.89 5.91 -8.10
CA CYS A 379 9.76 6.40 -8.89
C CYS A 379 9.10 5.28 -9.71
N LEU A 380 9.93 4.45 -10.37
CA LEU A 380 9.47 3.26 -11.10
C LEU A 380 8.73 2.28 -10.17
N GLY A 381 9.34 1.92 -9.05
CA GLY A 381 8.71 1.03 -8.08
C GLY A 381 7.43 1.60 -7.48
N SER A 382 7.35 2.93 -7.30
CA SER A 382 6.17 3.61 -6.77
C SER A 382 4.98 3.60 -7.73
N ALA A 383 5.22 3.52 -9.05
CA ALA A 383 4.17 3.35 -10.05
C ALA A 383 3.76 1.88 -10.21
N ILE A 384 4.73 0.96 -10.24
CA ILE A 384 4.48 -0.45 -10.57
C ILE A 384 3.96 -1.25 -9.37
N VAL A 385 4.57 -1.11 -8.19
CA VAL A 385 4.25 -1.97 -7.03
C VAL A 385 2.78 -1.93 -6.63
N PRO A 386 2.08 -0.77 -6.58
CA PRO A 386 0.65 -0.75 -6.27
C PRO A 386 -0.18 -1.54 -7.29
N VAL A 387 0.09 -1.38 -8.59
CA VAL A 387 -0.61 -2.07 -9.68
C VAL A 387 -0.42 -3.58 -9.58
N LEU A 388 0.81 -4.04 -9.32
CA LEU A 388 1.09 -5.46 -9.15
C LEU A 388 0.47 -6.03 -7.86
N GLY A 389 0.33 -5.20 -6.83
CA GLY A 389 -0.39 -5.53 -5.61
C GLY A 389 -1.86 -5.88 -5.91
N ILE A 390 -2.53 -5.05 -6.72
CA ILE A 390 -3.91 -5.26 -7.18
C ILE A 390 -3.98 -6.57 -7.98
N ILE A 391 -3.13 -6.75 -9.00
CA ILE A 391 -3.14 -7.98 -9.81
C ILE A 391 -2.95 -9.25 -8.94
N ARG A 392 -2.06 -9.22 -7.93
CA ARG A 392 -1.88 -10.35 -6.99
C ARG A 392 -3.12 -10.55 -6.10
N GLY A 393 -3.75 -9.47 -5.64
CA GLY A 393 -4.96 -9.51 -4.83
C GLY A 393 -6.13 -10.15 -5.56
N SER A 394 -6.46 -9.67 -6.76
CA SER A 394 -7.51 -10.24 -7.61
C SER A 394 -7.22 -11.69 -7.97
N ALA A 395 -5.96 -12.04 -8.24
CA ALA A 395 -5.64 -13.43 -8.58
C ALA A 395 -5.95 -14.38 -7.43
N ARG A 396 -5.64 -13.97 -6.20
CA ARG A 396 -6.00 -14.73 -5.00
C ARG A 396 -7.50 -14.79 -4.81
N ALA A 397 -8.21 -13.67 -4.97
CA ALA A 397 -9.66 -13.63 -4.86
C ALA A 397 -10.34 -14.56 -5.87
N ILE A 398 -9.91 -14.54 -7.14
CA ILE A 398 -10.43 -15.41 -8.20
C ILE A 398 -10.11 -16.87 -7.91
N SER A 399 -8.89 -17.20 -7.47
CA SER A 399 -8.52 -18.58 -7.11
C SER A 399 -9.39 -19.16 -6.00
N LEU A 400 -9.89 -18.32 -5.08
CA LEU A 400 -10.77 -18.74 -4.00
C LEU A 400 -12.22 -18.91 -4.45
N VAL A 401 -12.66 -18.15 -5.46
CA VAL A 401 -14.02 -18.24 -6.03
C VAL A 401 -14.14 -19.36 -7.05
N ALA A 402 -13.05 -19.69 -7.76
CA ALA A 402 -13.08 -20.64 -8.86
C ALA A 402 -13.55 -22.04 -8.43
N GLY A 403 -13.14 -22.52 -7.25
CA GLY A 403 -13.62 -23.77 -6.65
C GLY A 403 -13.50 -25.04 -7.53
N ASP A 404 -13.81 -26.21 -6.97
CA ASP A 404 -13.79 -27.50 -7.71
C ASP A 404 -15.01 -27.68 -8.66
N THR A 405 -15.84 -26.66 -8.86
CA THR A 405 -17.16 -26.82 -9.51
C THR A 405 -17.19 -26.53 -11.00
N ASP A 406 -16.22 -25.80 -11.55
CA ASP A 406 -16.14 -25.49 -12.98
C ASP A 406 -14.71 -25.68 -13.51
N GLU A 407 -14.48 -26.74 -14.29
CA GLU A 407 -13.16 -27.08 -14.85
C GLU A 407 -12.57 -25.95 -15.73
N PHE A 408 -13.42 -25.18 -16.42
CA PHE A 408 -12.99 -24.05 -17.25
C PHE A 408 -12.56 -22.83 -16.42
N LEU A 409 -13.34 -22.48 -15.39
CA LEU A 409 -13.01 -21.40 -14.44
C LEU A 409 -11.74 -21.73 -13.65
N PHE A 410 -11.53 -23.01 -13.31
CA PHE A 410 -10.33 -23.48 -12.64
C PHE A 410 -9.06 -23.30 -13.50
N SER A 411 -9.13 -23.61 -14.80
CA SER A 411 -8.02 -23.41 -15.74
C SER A 411 -7.65 -21.93 -15.90
N CYS A 412 -8.63 -21.05 -16.11
CA CYS A 412 -8.39 -19.60 -16.24
C CYS A 412 -7.89 -18.97 -14.92
N ALA A 413 -8.42 -19.39 -13.77
CA ALA A 413 -7.96 -18.93 -12.46
C ALA A 413 -6.50 -19.32 -12.20
N ASN A 414 -6.11 -20.56 -12.56
CA ASN A 414 -4.73 -21.01 -12.45
C ASN A 414 -3.79 -20.28 -13.41
N CYS A 415 -4.22 -19.99 -14.63
CA CYS A 415 -3.46 -19.17 -15.58
C CYS A 415 -3.25 -17.75 -15.04
N TYR A 416 -4.31 -17.10 -14.54
CA TYR A 416 -4.22 -15.75 -13.98
C TYR A 416 -3.35 -15.72 -12.72
N ALA A 417 -3.49 -16.69 -11.82
CA ALA A 417 -2.63 -16.86 -10.67
C ALA A 417 -1.16 -17.07 -11.06
N GLY A 418 -0.89 -17.84 -12.12
CA GLY A 418 0.45 -18.02 -12.68
C GLY A 418 1.05 -16.71 -13.21
N VAL A 419 0.26 -15.90 -13.93
CA VAL A 419 0.69 -14.57 -14.40
C VAL A 419 0.97 -13.63 -13.22
N ALA A 420 0.07 -13.56 -12.25
CA ALA A 420 0.23 -12.73 -11.06
C ALA A 420 1.46 -13.14 -10.22
N ALA A 421 1.72 -14.45 -10.08
CA ALA A 421 2.89 -14.96 -9.40
C ALA A 421 4.20 -14.53 -10.10
N ARG A 422 4.24 -14.58 -11.43
CA ARG A 422 5.40 -14.08 -12.21
C ARG A 422 5.57 -12.57 -12.05
N LEU A 423 4.49 -11.80 -12.11
CA LEU A 423 4.54 -10.35 -11.97
C LEU A 423 5.11 -9.90 -10.63
N VAL A 424 4.80 -10.60 -9.54
CA VAL A 424 5.33 -10.28 -8.20
C VAL A 424 6.85 -10.44 -8.13
N ALA A 425 7.44 -11.35 -8.91
CA ALA A 425 8.89 -11.44 -9.02
C ALA A 425 9.51 -10.19 -9.67
N TYR A 426 8.79 -9.51 -10.57
CA TYR A 426 9.27 -8.29 -11.23
C TYR A 426 9.05 -7.01 -10.42
N GLY A 427 8.12 -6.99 -9.47
CA GLY A 427 7.91 -5.85 -8.61
C GLY A 427 7.29 -6.23 -7.27
N ASN A 428 8.09 -6.12 -6.22
CA ASN A 428 7.68 -6.40 -4.86
C ASN A 428 8.35 -5.43 -3.88
N ARG A 429 7.81 -5.33 -2.67
CA ARG A 429 8.34 -4.43 -1.63
C ARG A 429 9.76 -4.80 -1.19
N TRP A 430 10.15 -6.07 -1.30
CA TRP A 430 11.46 -6.57 -0.87
C TRP A 430 12.57 -6.08 -1.78
N GLY A 431 12.28 -5.89 -3.07
CA GLY A 431 13.20 -5.30 -4.04
C GLY A 431 13.72 -3.91 -3.62
N PHE A 432 12.94 -3.11 -2.89
CA PHE A 432 13.38 -1.82 -2.38
C PHE A 432 14.59 -1.92 -1.44
N VAL A 433 14.76 -3.04 -0.73
CA VAL A 433 15.94 -3.28 0.12
C VAL A 433 17.21 -3.35 -0.74
N HIS A 434 17.19 -4.16 -1.80
CA HIS A 434 18.32 -4.26 -2.74
C HIS A 434 18.55 -3.00 -3.56
N VAL A 435 17.51 -2.20 -3.83
CA VAL A 435 17.67 -0.86 -4.42
C VAL A 435 18.49 0.02 -3.47
N GLY A 436 18.18 0.06 -2.18
CA GLY A 436 18.89 0.90 -1.22
C GLY A 436 20.33 0.46 -0.94
N VAL A 437 20.52 -0.86 -0.77
CA VAL A 437 21.82 -1.43 -0.38
C VAL A 437 22.79 -1.53 -1.56
N TYR A 438 22.32 -2.02 -2.71
CA TYR A 438 23.18 -2.35 -3.85
C TYR A 438 23.03 -1.40 -5.03
N ASN A 439 22.16 -0.39 -4.94
CA ASN A 439 21.84 0.53 -6.03
C ASN A 439 21.47 -0.18 -7.35
N LYS A 440 20.80 -1.33 -7.24
CA LYS A 440 20.33 -2.13 -8.38
C LYS A 440 19.08 -1.49 -8.99
N GLY A 441 18.87 -1.72 -10.29
CA GLY A 441 17.61 -1.36 -10.96
C GLY A 441 16.42 -2.06 -10.29
N PHE A 442 15.29 -1.37 -10.11
CA PHE A 442 14.18 -1.85 -9.27
C PHE A 442 13.66 -3.25 -9.64
N VAL A 443 13.46 -3.51 -10.94
CA VAL A 443 12.96 -4.80 -11.42
C VAL A 443 13.94 -5.93 -11.12
N ARG A 444 15.24 -5.69 -11.35
CA ARG A 444 16.28 -6.69 -11.05
C ARG A 444 16.41 -6.92 -9.55
N ALA A 445 16.34 -5.86 -8.76
CA ALA A 445 16.34 -5.93 -7.31
C ALA A 445 15.16 -6.76 -6.78
N SER A 446 13.97 -6.58 -7.37
CA SER A 446 12.75 -7.35 -7.05
C SER A 446 12.91 -8.84 -7.38
N MET A 447 13.49 -9.17 -8.54
CA MET A 447 13.73 -10.56 -8.92
C MET A 447 14.75 -11.24 -8.00
N ASP A 448 15.90 -10.58 -7.77
CA ASP A 448 16.98 -11.13 -6.94
C ASP A 448 16.49 -11.40 -5.50
N THR A 449 15.70 -10.48 -4.93
CA THR A 449 15.14 -10.63 -3.58
C THR A 449 14.09 -11.72 -3.52
N TRP A 450 13.21 -11.82 -4.52
CA TRP A 450 12.19 -12.87 -4.57
C TRP A 450 12.81 -14.27 -4.70
N GLU A 451 13.84 -14.43 -5.54
CA GLU A 451 14.59 -15.68 -5.67
C GLU A 451 15.33 -16.04 -4.37
N MET A 452 15.93 -15.05 -3.69
CA MET A 452 16.58 -15.24 -2.39
C MET A 452 15.60 -15.70 -1.32
N ILE A 453 14.43 -15.06 -1.23
CA ILE A 453 13.34 -15.44 -0.33
C ILE A 453 12.87 -16.88 -0.59
N GLY A 454 12.69 -17.26 -1.86
CA GLY A 454 12.30 -18.61 -2.25
C GLY A 454 13.33 -19.66 -1.84
N ARG A 455 14.62 -19.39 -2.09
CA ARG A 455 15.72 -20.30 -1.68
C ARG A 455 15.82 -20.45 -0.16
N ALA A 456 15.50 -19.41 0.60
CA ALA A 456 15.47 -19.44 2.06
C ALA A 456 14.19 -20.08 2.64
N GLY A 457 13.22 -20.49 1.82
CA GLY A 457 11.96 -21.08 2.28
C GLY A 457 11.03 -20.09 3.01
N LEU A 458 11.19 -18.79 2.75
CA LEU A 458 10.45 -17.74 3.47
C LEU A 458 9.11 -17.35 2.86
N GLU A 459 8.73 -17.92 1.70
CA GLU A 459 7.52 -17.52 0.97
C GLU A 459 6.24 -17.66 1.82
N GLN A 460 6.05 -18.81 2.46
CA GLN A 460 4.88 -19.06 3.31
C GLN A 460 4.85 -18.14 4.54
N MET A 461 6.01 -17.82 5.10
CA MET A 461 6.12 -16.87 6.20
C MET A 461 5.72 -15.47 5.78
N ILE A 462 6.25 -14.99 4.65
CA ILE A 462 5.96 -13.69 4.09
C ILE A 462 4.47 -13.55 3.72
N ASP A 463 3.86 -14.61 3.21
CA ASP A 463 2.43 -14.61 2.94
C ASP A 463 1.57 -14.61 4.21
N SER A 464 2.14 -15.00 5.36
CA SER A 464 1.51 -14.91 6.67
C SER A 464 1.79 -13.61 7.43
N ASP A 465 2.72 -12.76 6.93
CA ASP A 465 3.10 -11.50 7.56
C ASP A 465 1.99 -10.45 7.48
N LEU A 466 1.58 -9.94 8.64
CA LEU A 466 0.56 -8.90 8.75
C LEU A 466 1.11 -7.48 8.69
N THR A 467 2.44 -7.27 8.59
CA THR A 467 3.02 -5.92 8.62
C THR A 467 2.49 -5.02 7.51
N GLY A 468 2.30 -5.59 6.31
CA GLY A 468 1.69 -4.85 5.19
C GLY A 468 0.26 -4.40 5.49
N SER A 469 -0.57 -5.32 5.99
CA SER A 469 -1.96 -5.05 6.39
C SER A 469 -2.03 -4.06 7.55
N PHE A 470 -1.17 -4.21 8.56
CA PHE A 470 -1.07 -3.30 9.69
C PHE A 470 -0.84 -1.86 9.24
N CYS A 471 0.21 -1.62 8.43
CA CYS A 471 0.50 -0.27 7.93
C CYS A 471 -0.62 0.27 7.03
N PHE A 472 -1.30 -0.59 6.28
CA PHE A 472 -2.46 -0.22 5.46
C PHE A 472 -3.66 0.21 6.33
N LEU A 473 -4.00 -0.57 7.35
CA LEU A 473 -5.11 -0.28 8.28
C LEU A 473 -4.85 0.97 9.12
N CYS A 474 -3.61 1.25 9.53
CA CYS A 474 -3.26 2.56 10.13
C CYS A 474 -3.53 3.72 9.16
N GLY A 475 -3.31 3.50 7.86
CA GLY A 475 -3.66 4.45 6.79
C GLY A 475 -5.17 4.67 6.72
N VAL A 476 -5.94 3.60 6.60
CA VAL A 476 -7.41 3.64 6.51
C VAL A 476 -8.02 4.29 7.75
N ALA A 477 -7.58 3.90 8.96
CA ALA A 477 -8.02 4.50 10.21
C ALA A 477 -7.76 6.02 10.25
N ALA A 478 -6.58 6.46 9.80
CA ALA A 478 -6.26 7.88 9.75
C ALA A 478 -7.08 8.65 8.71
N GLY A 479 -7.27 8.08 7.51
CA GLY A 479 -8.14 8.64 6.48
C GLY A 479 -9.58 8.78 6.99
N ALA A 480 -10.11 7.75 7.63
CA ALA A 480 -11.45 7.79 8.22
C ALA A 480 -11.57 8.83 9.34
N ALA A 481 -10.56 8.96 10.22
CA ALA A 481 -10.53 10.00 11.25
C ALA A 481 -10.53 11.42 10.64
N CYS A 482 -9.71 11.67 9.61
CA CYS A 482 -9.69 12.93 8.88
C CYS A 482 -11.02 13.23 8.20
N THR A 483 -11.66 12.21 7.62
CA THR A 483 -13.00 12.31 7.02
C THR A 483 -14.04 12.73 8.06
N LEU A 484 -14.00 12.13 9.24
CA LEU A 484 -14.92 12.46 10.34
C LEU A 484 -14.75 13.91 10.79
N VAL A 485 -13.51 14.38 10.95
CA VAL A 485 -13.24 15.77 11.37
C VAL A 485 -13.68 16.77 10.30
N SER A 486 -13.13 16.66 9.09
CA SER A 486 -13.34 17.66 8.04
C SER A 486 -14.70 17.53 7.35
N GLY A 487 -15.21 16.31 7.21
CA GLY A 487 -16.53 16.06 6.66
C GLY A 487 -17.64 16.55 7.58
N SER A 488 -17.53 16.33 8.90
CA SER A 488 -18.51 16.86 9.85
C SER A 488 -18.49 18.39 9.91
N TRP A 489 -17.29 18.99 9.88
CA TRP A 489 -17.15 20.45 9.77
C TRP A 489 -17.82 20.96 8.49
N ALA A 490 -17.48 20.39 7.33
CA ALA A 490 -18.03 20.83 6.06
C ALA A 490 -19.55 20.65 6.00
N LEU A 491 -20.08 19.55 6.55
CA LEU A 491 -21.53 19.33 6.63
C LEU A 491 -22.23 20.39 7.50
N ALA A 492 -21.59 20.82 8.59
CA ALA A 492 -22.15 21.83 9.49
C ALA A 492 -22.13 23.26 8.89
N VAL A 493 -21.15 23.58 8.02
CA VAL A 493 -20.99 24.92 7.44
C VAL A 493 -21.65 25.05 6.07
N GLU A 494 -21.36 24.12 5.15
CA GLU A 494 -21.83 24.16 3.77
C GLU A 494 -21.89 22.75 3.17
N SER A 495 -23.09 22.15 3.21
CA SER A 495 -23.32 20.76 2.76
C SER A 495 -22.92 20.52 1.30
N ARG A 496 -22.94 21.55 0.44
CA ARG A 496 -22.64 21.44 -0.99
C ARG A 496 -21.27 20.84 -1.30
N TYR A 497 -20.26 21.14 -0.49
CA TYR A 497 -18.89 20.67 -0.71
C TYR A 497 -18.46 19.56 0.26
N ALA A 498 -19.34 19.15 1.18
CA ALA A 498 -19.02 18.19 2.23
C ALA A 498 -18.57 16.84 1.67
N THR A 499 -19.09 16.43 0.51
CA THR A 499 -18.70 15.17 -0.15
C THR A 499 -17.26 15.21 -0.64
N GLU A 500 -16.90 16.24 -1.40
CA GLU A 500 -15.55 16.40 -1.94
C GLU A 500 -14.55 16.53 -0.80
N VAL A 501 -14.83 17.42 0.17
CA VAL A 501 -13.97 17.63 1.34
C VAL A 501 -13.74 16.33 2.10
N SER A 502 -14.78 15.51 2.30
CA SER A 502 -14.68 14.21 2.97
C SER A 502 -13.73 13.26 2.24
N ILE A 503 -13.85 13.15 0.91
CA ILE A 503 -13.00 12.26 0.12
C ILE A 503 -11.54 12.75 0.10
N TYR A 504 -11.31 14.06 -0.06
CA TYR A 504 -9.97 14.63 0.01
C TYR A 504 -9.33 14.44 1.38
N ALA A 505 -10.10 14.67 2.46
CA ALA A 505 -9.64 14.46 3.82
C ALA A 505 -9.24 12.99 4.06
N PHE A 506 -10.02 12.03 3.53
CA PHE A 506 -9.67 10.62 3.56
C PHE A 506 -8.31 10.35 2.92
N LEU A 507 -8.10 10.83 1.69
CA LEU A 507 -6.87 10.57 0.93
C LEU A 507 -5.65 11.18 1.62
N ILE A 508 -5.74 12.42 2.11
CA ILE A 508 -4.65 13.09 2.83
C ILE A 508 -4.32 12.30 4.11
N GLY A 509 -5.32 11.99 4.93
CA GLY A 509 -5.15 11.19 6.16
C GLY A 509 -4.52 9.84 5.90
N TYR A 510 -4.99 9.14 4.86
CA TYR A 510 -4.45 7.87 4.41
C TYR A 510 -2.97 7.98 4.05
N PHE A 511 -2.60 8.88 3.12
CA PHE A 511 -1.22 8.97 2.65
C PHE A 511 -0.25 9.44 3.74
N MET A 512 -0.62 10.41 4.57
CA MET A 512 0.23 10.85 5.69
C MET A 512 0.53 9.69 6.64
N SER A 513 -0.49 8.91 7.00
CA SER A 513 -0.31 7.76 7.87
C SER A 513 0.44 6.61 7.18
N ARG A 514 0.27 6.40 5.86
CA ARG A 514 1.08 5.40 5.11
C ARG A 514 2.56 5.76 5.02
N ILE A 515 2.90 7.05 4.89
CA ILE A 515 4.29 7.54 4.92
C ILE A 515 4.85 7.39 6.32
N SER A 516 4.07 7.79 7.33
CA SER A 516 4.37 7.60 8.74
C SER A 516 4.66 6.15 9.11
N MET A 517 3.89 5.20 8.57
CA MET A 517 4.03 3.77 8.82
C MET A 517 4.98 3.05 7.85
N SER A 518 5.77 3.80 7.07
CA SER A 518 6.75 3.21 6.15
C SER A 518 7.96 2.61 6.86
N TRP A 519 8.39 3.19 8.00
CA TRP A 519 9.56 2.72 8.74
C TRP A 519 9.43 1.32 9.36
N PRO A 520 8.34 0.92 10.05
CA PRO A 520 8.24 -0.44 10.58
C PRO A 520 8.20 -1.46 9.43
N GLN A 521 7.52 -1.10 8.34
CA GLN A 521 7.48 -1.93 7.14
C GLN A 521 8.87 -2.10 6.51
N ALA A 522 9.69 -1.04 6.51
CA ALA A 522 11.05 -1.07 6.01
C ALA A 522 11.98 -1.90 6.90
N CYS A 523 11.89 -1.74 8.21
CA CYS A 523 12.66 -2.54 9.19
C CYS A 523 12.35 -4.04 9.05
N VAL A 524 11.07 -4.40 8.98
CA VAL A 524 10.66 -5.81 8.77
C VAL A 524 11.12 -6.32 7.40
N SER A 525 11.08 -5.47 6.37
CA SER A 525 11.59 -5.83 5.04
C SER A 525 13.10 -6.12 5.07
N ALA A 526 13.85 -5.28 5.75
CA ALA A 526 15.28 -5.46 5.93
C ALA A 526 15.62 -6.72 6.72
N TYR A 527 14.91 -6.99 7.82
CA TYR A 527 15.13 -8.16 8.66
C TYR A 527 14.93 -9.47 7.88
N HIS A 528 13.84 -9.62 7.13
CA HIS A 528 13.61 -10.81 6.32
C HIS A 528 14.61 -10.96 5.18
N VAL A 529 14.96 -9.88 4.48
CA VAL A 529 15.91 -9.96 3.35
C VAL A 529 17.32 -10.25 3.86
N ALA A 530 17.73 -9.68 4.99
CA ALA A 530 19.02 -10.00 5.62
C ALA A 530 19.08 -11.45 6.12
N TYR A 531 17.96 -11.98 6.66
CA TYR A 531 17.88 -13.40 7.00
C TYR A 531 17.97 -14.27 5.76
N ALA A 532 17.28 -13.91 4.67
CA ALA A 532 17.28 -14.66 3.42
C ALA A 532 18.68 -14.71 2.77
N ASP A 533 19.48 -13.65 2.94
CA ASP A 533 20.86 -13.57 2.43
C ASP A 533 21.80 -14.54 3.17
N ASN A 534 21.68 -14.62 4.51
CA ASN A 534 22.45 -15.58 5.30
C ASN A 534 21.65 -16.16 6.49
N PRO A 535 20.87 -17.24 6.24
CA PRO A 535 20.04 -17.88 7.28
C PRO A 535 20.85 -18.51 8.43
N GLN A 536 22.14 -18.77 8.23
CA GLN A 536 23.05 -19.40 9.20
C GLN A 536 23.78 -18.38 10.09
N SER A 537 23.51 -17.08 9.91
CA SER A 537 24.14 -16.03 10.70
C SER A 537 23.72 -16.10 12.17
N LEU A 538 24.70 -16.06 13.08
CA LEU A 538 24.50 -16.02 14.54
C LEU A 538 23.80 -14.73 15.02
N ARG A 539 23.58 -13.75 14.14
CA ARG A 539 22.86 -12.50 14.45
C ARG A 539 21.34 -12.69 14.52
N PHE A 540 20.81 -13.77 13.95
CA PHE A 540 19.38 -14.05 13.97
C PHE A 540 19.03 -15.00 15.10
N ASP A 541 17.88 -14.74 15.72
CA ASP A 541 17.30 -15.59 16.74
C ASP A 541 16.48 -16.74 16.10
N SER A 542 15.95 -17.62 16.94
CA SER A 542 15.15 -18.77 16.48
C SER A 542 13.77 -18.38 15.96
N THR A 543 13.37 -17.10 16.02
CA THR A 543 12.01 -16.63 15.69
C THR A 543 11.57 -17.00 14.28
N ILE A 544 12.43 -16.81 13.27
CA ILE A 544 12.14 -17.21 11.89
C ILE A 544 12.13 -18.75 11.75
N PRO A 545 13.19 -19.49 12.13
CA PRO A 545 13.21 -20.95 12.05
C PRO A 545 12.03 -21.66 12.75
N ASP A 546 11.66 -21.20 13.95
CA ASP A 546 10.57 -21.78 14.73
C ASP A 546 9.24 -21.59 14.01
N ARG A 547 9.01 -20.41 13.41
CA ARG A 547 7.80 -20.16 12.62
C ARG A 547 7.73 -20.99 11.34
N ILE A 548 8.85 -21.20 10.66
CA ILE A 548 8.89 -22.10 9.48
C ILE A 548 8.46 -23.51 9.90
N ARG A 549 8.99 -24.02 11.02
CA ARG A 549 8.61 -25.33 11.56
C ARG A 549 7.13 -25.41 11.92
N GLU A 550 6.59 -24.40 12.60
CA GLU A 550 5.14 -24.32 12.89
C GLU A 550 4.30 -24.39 11.61
N LEU A 551 4.64 -23.59 10.60
CA LEU A 551 3.89 -23.55 9.34
C LEU A 551 3.97 -24.85 8.54
N GLN A 552 5.10 -25.57 8.62
CA GLN A 552 5.26 -26.88 8.01
C GLN A 552 4.44 -27.97 8.72
N THR A 553 4.23 -27.88 10.03
CA THR A 553 3.40 -28.84 10.77
C THR A 553 1.89 -28.67 10.55
N MET A 554 1.46 -27.53 10.00
CA MET A 554 0.05 -27.24 9.72
C MET A 554 -0.41 -27.63 8.31
N VAL A 555 0.53 -27.96 7.43
CA VAL A 555 0.29 -28.47 6.06
C VAL A 555 0.24 -29.99 6.12
#